data_AF-A0A9D0HFD0-F1
#
_entry.id   AF-A0A9D0HFD0-F1
#
_cell.length_a   1.000
_cell.length_b   1.000
_cell.length_c   1.000
_cell.angle_alpha   90.00
_cell.angle_beta   90.00
_cell.angle_gamma   90.00
#
_symmetry.space_group_name_H-M   'P 1'
#
loop_
_entity.id
_entity.type
_entity.pdbx_description
1 polymer ?
#
loop_
_entity_poly.entity_id
_entity_poly.type
_entity_poly.pdbx_seq_one_letter_code
_entity_poly.pdbx_strand_id
1 'polypeptide(L)'
;IVAQCDPARLARAAYPAADAPTRGWPVALPVGLVPWEQQQARTTVVVKVSYRYERSSLRPALQLLAQQPGFTVAQASTLLGAQPPEVGAPTDLVAAKALADVAVVGSAYAAGPAKQMEAAFSLGQQFTRRVRLAHASERAAIPLTLAHLLPHDGEPASPLGPIAVREVAAAELQRDGYGLTDEEKIAQHEALLQALRNGEWKPWETLGVVVSRHEPEPPPAEADPTTTLDTTTATLTWNDLSRTTSLLEPAVQCSPPCMTCPFIPPDAEVKLRGLTPGGDEVVVPLPGHEVLVVVEGAGHYDVTMAVDTLLWDTDAAVVSLTWRGQVPEDLLARSDTRLLVALVPLAHAFELEDLYRQLPRGHFGRAELPAQLETLQSRGEDVQLACARQMTFHYAPDPLLSRDDYAALAARLAARPQQREQILSEVDFDEREWRSEERAWQAYLGRALQRGDLAAVQAHNELLTAARLAASTSAAPPPSQAATSDGGRA
;
A
#
# COMPACT_ATOMS: atom_id res chain seq x y z
N ILE A 1 -21.60 29.30 7.18
CA ILE A 1 -21.01 29.94 8.38
C ILE A 1 -19.55 30.20 8.05
N VAL A 2 -19.15 31.46 7.95
CA VAL A 2 -17.75 31.85 7.67
C VAL A 2 -17.02 31.92 9.01
N ALA A 3 -15.90 31.21 9.13
CA ALA A 3 -14.91 31.45 10.17
C ALA A 3 -13.51 31.36 9.55
N GLN A 4 -12.89 32.53 9.45
CA GLN A 4 -11.52 32.75 9.04
C GLN A 4 -10.65 32.63 10.29
N CYS A 5 -9.60 31.79 10.27
CA CYS A 5 -8.63 31.73 11.38
C CYS A 5 -7.30 32.38 10.98
N ASP A 6 -6.86 33.27 11.85
CA ASP A 6 -5.68 34.13 11.79
C ASP A 6 -4.35 33.34 11.93
N PRO A 7 -3.39 33.47 10.99
CA PRO A 7 -2.08 32.81 11.05
C PRO A 7 -1.16 33.28 12.20
N ALA A 8 -1.47 34.39 12.89
CA ALA A 8 -0.57 34.98 13.89
C ALA A 8 -0.57 34.29 15.27
N ARG A 9 -1.33 33.20 15.48
CA ARG A 9 -1.42 32.49 16.78
C ARG A 9 -0.68 31.15 16.89
N LEU A 10 -0.06 30.65 15.82
CA LEU A 10 0.78 29.42 15.88
C LEU A 10 2.24 29.70 16.27
N ALA A 11 2.68 30.97 16.26
CA ALA A 11 4.01 31.36 16.67
C ALA A 11 4.05 31.79 18.15
N ARG A 12 4.00 30.82 19.08
CA ARG A 12 4.53 30.89 20.47
C ARG A 12 4.12 29.64 21.26
N ALA A 13 4.85 28.56 21.08
CA ALA A 13 4.97 27.50 22.09
C ALA A 13 6.45 27.11 22.18
N ALA A 14 7.22 28.01 22.79
CA ALA A 14 8.55 27.70 23.27
C ALA A 14 8.43 26.73 24.44
N TYR A 15 9.20 25.65 24.40
CA TYR A 15 9.50 24.82 25.56
C TYR A 15 10.15 25.66 26.67
N PRO A 16 9.72 25.56 27.94
CA PRO A 16 10.60 25.79 29.06
C PRO A 16 11.17 24.47 29.58
N ALA A 17 12.46 24.52 29.87
CA ALA A 17 13.26 23.48 30.49
C ALA A 17 12.87 23.22 31.95
N ALA A 18 13.41 22.12 32.47
CA ALA A 18 13.30 21.55 33.80
C ALA A 18 13.47 22.56 34.96
N ASP A 19 12.60 22.47 35.98
CA ASP A 19 13.00 22.11 37.36
C ASP A 19 11.81 22.19 38.36
N ALA A 20 11.63 21.09 39.12
CA ALA A 20 10.94 20.95 40.40
C ALA A 20 9.38 20.94 40.49
N PRO A 21 8.81 20.30 41.54
CA PRO A 21 7.56 19.54 41.45
C PRO A 21 6.34 20.26 42.07
N THR A 22 5.20 20.19 41.39
CA THR A 22 3.91 20.48 42.01
C THR A 22 2.89 19.40 41.67
N ARG A 23 2.48 18.68 42.72
CA ARG A 23 1.24 17.90 42.74
C ARG A 23 0.07 18.82 42.38
N GLY A 24 -0.51 18.59 41.22
CA GLY A 24 -1.76 19.17 40.75
C GLY A 24 -2.27 18.26 39.65
N TRP A 25 -3.50 17.78 39.81
CA TRP A 25 -4.12 16.81 38.92
C TRP A 25 -4.08 17.29 37.46
N PRO A 26 -3.84 16.41 36.46
CA PRO A 26 -3.96 16.81 35.07
C PRO A 26 -5.41 17.21 34.82
N VAL A 27 -5.61 18.49 34.47
CA VAL A 27 -6.81 18.94 33.78
C VAL A 27 -6.89 18.11 32.51
N ALA A 28 -7.76 17.11 32.51
CA ALA A 28 -8.13 16.40 31.30
C ALA A 28 -8.66 17.46 30.33
N LEU A 29 -7.95 17.69 29.22
CA LEU A 29 -8.59 18.23 28.04
C LEU A 29 -9.73 17.28 27.71
N PRO A 30 -11.01 17.72 27.73
CA PRO A 30 -12.10 16.87 27.30
C PRO A 30 -11.95 16.70 25.79
N VAL A 31 -11.26 15.62 25.38
CA VAL A 31 -11.36 15.09 24.03
C VAL A 31 -12.71 14.38 23.98
N GLY A 32 -13.77 15.15 23.78
CA GLY A 32 -15.09 14.63 23.44
C GLY A 32 -15.10 14.28 21.96
N LEU A 33 -15.44 13.03 21.64
CA LEU A 33 -15.93 12.67 20.32
C LEU A 33 -17.20 13.49 20.06
N VAL A 34 -17.12 14.47 19.16
CA VAL A 34 -18.32 15.00 18.53
C VAL A 34 -18.71 13.94 17.49
N PRO A 35 -19.84 13.23 17.61
CA PRO A 35 -20.35 12.45 16.51
C PRO A 35 -20.76 13.47 15.45
N TRP A 36 -19.86 13.73 14.52
CA TRP A 36 -20.21 14.47 13.32
C TRP A 36 -20.95 13.49 12.41
N GLU A 37 -22.23 13.27 12.70
CA GLU A 37 -23.21 12.73 11.76
C GLU A 37 -23.39 13.73 10.61
N GLN A 38 -22.39 13.81 9.74
CA GLN A 38 -22.68 14.03 8.34
C GLN A 38 -22.36 12.72 7.64
N GLN A 39 -23.44 11.98 7.36
CA GLN A 39 -23.50 10.99 6.29
C GLN A 39 -23.26 11.68 4.94
N GLN A 40 -22.08 12.28 4.76
CA GLN A 40 -21.57 12.44 3.41
C GLN A 40 -21.16 11.03 2.99
N ALA A 41 -21.68 10.59 1.84
CA ALA A 41 -21.16 9.40 1.21
C ALA A 41 -19.63 9.56 1.09
N ARG A 42 -18.92 8.49 1.43
CA ARG A 42 -17.46 8.45 1.41
C ARG A 42 -17.05 7.28 0.54
N THR A 43 -16.06 7.52 -0.31
CA THR A 43 -15.38 6.47 -1.05
C THR A 43 -14.16 6.05 -0.26
N THR A 44 -14.01 4.75 -0.06
CA THR A 44 -12.82 4.19 0.60
C THR A 44 -11.74 3.91 -0.43
N VAL A 45 -10.55 4.46 -0.19
CA VAL A 45 -9.33 4.10 -0.93
C VAL A 45 -8.61 3.03 -0.13
N VAL A 46 -8.30 1.91 -0.80
CA VAL A 46 -7.57 0.78 -0.22
C VAL A 46 -6.26 0.60 -0.99
N VAL A 47 -5.16 0.54 -0.27
CA VAL A 47 -3.83 0.27 -0.84
C VAL A 47 -3.25 -0.93 -0.13
N LYS A 48 -2.80 -1.93 -0.88
CA LYS A 48 -2.18 -3.14 -0.35
C LYS A 48 -0.77 -3.27 -0.89
N VAL A 49 0.17 -3.53 0.01
CA VAL A 49 1.57 -3.75 -0.35
C VAL A 49 2.09 -4.98 0.38
N SER A 50 2.69 -5.88 -0.39
CA SER A 50 3.24 -7.14 0.08
C SER A 50 4.75 -7.18 -0.11
N TYR A 51 5.43 -7.71 0.90
CA TYR A 51 6.87 -7.85 0.99
C TYR A 51 7.23 -9.31 1.25
N ARG A 52 8.35 -9.74 0.68
CA ARG A 52 9.02 -11.00 1.03
C ARG A 52 10.03 -10.75 2.14
N TYR A 53 10.20 -11.73 3.02
CA TYR A 53 11.29 -11.74 3.99
C TYR A 53 12.10 -13.04 3.89
N GLU A 54 13.38 -12.96 4.26
CA GLU A 54 14.26 -14.12 4.29
C GLU A 54 14.08 -14.91 5.60
N ARG A 55 13.81 -16.21 5.51
CA ARG A 55 13.55 -17.04 6.70
C ARG A 55 14.81 -17.38 7.50
N SER A 56 15.98 -17.38 6.86
CA SER A 56 17.26 -17.77 7.44
C SER A 56 17.93 -16.69 8.28
N SER A 57 17.45 -15.45 8.21
CA SER A 57 18.05 -14.33 8.94
C SER A 57 17.33 -14.08 10.26
N LEU A 58 18.09 -13.79 11.32
CA LEU A 58 17.54 -13.33 12.60
C LEU A 58 16.95 -11.92 12.52
N ARG A 59 17.38 -11.15 11.51
CA ARG A 59 16.89 -9.79 11.20
C ARG A 59 16.72 -9.65 9.69
N PRO A 60 15.68 -10.26 9.12
CA PRO A 60 15.48 -10.22 7.69
C PRO A 60 15.10 -8.81 7.25
N ALA A 61 15.69 -8.38 6.14
CA ALA A 61 15.19 -7.22 5.42
C ALA A 61 13.89 -7.60 4.69
N LEU A 62 12.90 -6.70 4.73
CA LEU A 62 11.72 -6.81 3.89
C LEU A 62 12.04 -6.33 2.49
N GLN A 63 11.72 -7.15 1.49
CA GLN A 63 11.89 -6.84 0.07
C GLN A 63 10.51 -6.72 -0.56
N LEU A 64 10.24 -5.60 -1.24
CA LEU A 64 8.98 -5.40 -1.96
C LEU A 64 8.79 -6.52 -2.99
N LEU A 65 7.61 -7.13 -3.05
CA LEU A 65 7.33 -8.12 -4.09
C LEU A 65 7.28 -7.45 -5.47
N ALA A 66 8.00 -8.01 -6.44
CA ALA A 66 7.95 -7.53 -7.83
C ALA A 66 6.55 -7.64 -8.45
N GLN A 67 5.80 -8.68 -8.08
CA GLN A 67 4.39 -8.84 -8.43
C GLN A 67 3.55 -8.80 -7.15
N GLN A 68 2.69 -7.79 -7.06
CA GLN A 68 1.82 -7.59 -5.91
C GLN A 68 0.59 -8.52 -6.03
N PRO A 69 0.25 -9.30 -4.98
CA PRO A 69 -0.97 -10.08 -5.01
C PRO A 69 -2.19 -9.15 -5.10
N GLY A 70 -3.24 -9.61 -5.78
CA GLY A 70 -4.50 -8.89 -5.86
C GLY A 70 -5.15 -8.66 -4.49
N PHE A 71 -6.19 -7.81 -4.49
CA PHE A 71 -7.07 -7.69 -3.34
C PHE A 71 -7.78 -9.02 -3.10
N THR A 72 -7.87 -9.40 -1.83
CA THR A 72 -8.51 -10.65 -1.43
C THR A 72 -9.92 -10.38 -0.96
N VAL A 73 -10.88 -11.05 -1.60
CA VAL A 73 -12.18 -11.33 -0.99
C VAL A 73 -12.02 -12.67 -0.30
N ALA A 74 -12.17 -12.68 1.02
CA ALA A 74 -12.61 -13.82 1.82
C ALA A 74 -12.47 -15.22 1.18
N GLN A 75 -11.35 -15.91 1.40
CA GLN A 75 -11.15 -17.27 0.90
C GLN A 75 -10.98 -18.25 2.05
N ALA A 76 -11.67 -19.39 2.01
CA ALA A 76 -11.49 -20.46 2.97
C ALA A 76 -10.01 -20.86 3.07
N SER A 77 -9.54 -21.13 4.29
CA SER A 77 -8.16 -21.53 4.52
C SER A 77 -7.91 -22.89 3.88
N THR A 78 -6.80 -22.99 3.15
CA THR A 78 -6.35 -24.23 2.50
C THR A 78 -5.41 -25.04 3.39
N LEU A 79 -5.13 -24.56 4.60
CA LEU A 79 -4.25 -25.24 5.56
C LEU A 79 -4.87 -26.56 6.03
N LEU A 80 -4.02 -27.57 6.20
CA LEU A 80 -4.46 -28.87 6.70
C LEU A 80 -5.05 -28.72 8.12
N GLY A 81 -6.30 -29.19 8.30
CA GLY A 81 -7.01 -29.12 9.58
C GLY A 81 -7.71 -27.79 9.85
N ALA A 82 -7.67 -26.84 8.90
CA ALA A 82 -8.48 -25.64 8.99
C ALA A 82 -9.97 -25.99 9.13
N GLN A 83 -10.62 -25.37 10.10
CA GLN A 83 -12.05 -25.50 10.34
C GLN A 83 -12.83 -24.57 9.40
N PRO A 84 -14.13 -24.82 9.15
CA PRO A 84 -14.96 -24.02 8.25
C PRO A 84 -14.86 -22.49 8.42
N PRO A 85 -14.78 -21.92 9.64
CA PRO A 85 -14.72 -20.46 9.78
C PRO A 85 -13.34 -19.86 9.48
N GLU A 86 -12.28 -20.67 9.35
CA GLU A 86 -10.92 -20.18 9.15
C GLU A 86 -10.67 -19.80 7.69
N VAL A 87 -10.17 -18.59 7.46
CA VAL A 87 -9.86 -18.07 6.11
C VAL A 87 -8.35 -17.88 5.92
N GLY A 88 -7.87 -17.98 4.68
CA GLY A 88 -6.46 -17.83 4.36
C GLY A 88 -5.96 -16.38 4.36
N ALA A 89 -6.88 -15.42 4.14
CA ALA A 89 -6.61 -13.99 4.15
C ALA A 89 -7.86 -13.21 4.57
N PRO A 90 -7.73 -12.06 5.25
CA PRO A 90 -8.87 -11.20 5.54
C PRO A 90 -9.37 -10.55 4.26
N THR A 91 -10.61 -10.05 4.28
CA THR A 91 -11.10 -9.23 3.18
C THR A 91 -10.42 -7.86 3.17
N ASP A 92 -9.88 -7.49 2.01
CA ASP A 92 -9.29 -6.16 1.80
C ASP A 92 -10.37 -5.08 1.59
N LEU A 93 -11.61 -5.47 1.29
CA LEU A 93 -12.67 -4.57 0.83
C LEU A 93 -13.68 -4.23 1.94
N VAL A 94 -13.20 -4.00 3.16
CA VAL A 94 -14.02 -3.45 4.26
C VAL A 94 -13.98 -1.92 4.18
N ALA A 95 -15.14 -1.27 4.12
CA ALA A 95 -15.21 0.18 3.93
C ALA A 95 -14.51 0.96 5.05
N ALA A 96 -14.73 0.62 6.32
CA ALA A 96 -14.04 1.26 7.43
C ALA A 96 -13.77 0.26 8.55
N LYS A 97 -12.63 0.42 9.23
CA LYS A 97 -12.28 -0.32 10.44
C LYS A 97 -11.95 0.63 11.57
N ALA A 98 -12.54 0.39 12.74
CA ALA A 98 -12.22 1.15 13.95
C ALA A 98 -10.92 0.67 14.61
N LEU A 99 -10.52 -0.57 14.35
CA LEU A 99 -9.32 -1.21 14.88
C LEU A 99 -8.52 -1.81 13.74
N ALA A 100 -7.21 -1.89 13.91
CA ALA A 100 -6.33 -2.56 12.99
C ALA A 100 -6.33 -4.08 13.25
N ASP A 101 -6.51 -4.84 12.17
CA ASP A 101 -6.44 -6.28 12.15
C ASP A 101 -4.99 -6.76 12.04
N VAL A 102 -4.61 -7.71 12.88
CA VAL A 102 -3.34 -8.42 12.77
C VAL A 102 -3.68 -9.88 12.51
N ALA A 103 -3.22 -10.46 11.42
CA ALA A 103 -3.47 -11.85 11.09
C ALA A 103 -2.14 -12.59 10.88
N VAL A 104 -2.02 -13.79 11.44
CA VAL A 104 -0.88 -14.69 11.21
C VAL A 104 -1.42 -16.01 10.70
N VAL A 105 -0.97 -16.41 9.50
CA VAL A 105 -1.37 -17.64 8.81
C VAL A 105 -0.13 -18.46 8.43
N GLY A 106 -0.37 -19.72 8.05
CA GLY A 106 0.69 -20.67 7.70
C GLY A 106 0.94 -21.66 8.84
N SER A 107 2.22 -21.87 9.17
CA SER A 107 2.67 -22.83 10.17
C SER A 107 3.58 -22.21 11.23
N ALA A 108 3.54 -22.78 12.43
CA ALA A 108 4.59 -22.66 13.44
C ALA A 108 5.70 -23.68 13.17
N TYR A 109 6.92 -23.35 13.55
CA TYR A 109 8.11 -24.13 13.25
C TYR A 109 8.96 -24.35 14.50
N ALA A 110 9.57 -25.53 14.61
CA ALA A 110 10.52 -25.87 15.67
C ALA A 110 11.90 -26.23 15.09
N ALA A 111 12.93 -26.19 15.95
CA ALA A 111 14.30 -26.59 15.60
C ALA A 111 14.42 -28.07 15.20
N GLY A 112 13.48 -28.91 15.65
CA GLY A 112 13.39 -30.32 15.30
C GLY A 112 11.97 -30.84 15.45
N PRO A 113 11.70 -32.11 15.07
CA PRO A 113 10.37 -32.70 15.21
C PRO A 113 9.86 -32.63 16.65
N ALA A 114 8.67 -32.08 16.84
CA ALA A 114 8.04 -31.92 18.14
C ALA A 114 6.54 -32.23 18.07
N LYS A 115 5.96 -32.74 19.16
CA LYS A 115 4.51 -32.91 19.30
C LYS A 115 3.81 -31.62 19.75
N GLN A 116 4.56 -30.72 20.37
CA GLN A 116 4.08 -29.46 20.91
C GLN A 116 5.07 -28.34 20.62
N MET A 117 4.55 -27.15 20.35
CA MET A 117 5.34 -25.94 20.07
C MET A 117 4.72 -24.75 20.79
N GLU A 118 5.54 -23.78 21.16
CA GLU A 118 5.06 -22.47 21.60
C GLU A 118 5.45 -21.44 20.54
N ALA A 119 4.44 -20.74 20.02
CA ALA A 119 4.66 -19.65 19.10
C ALA A 119 4.27 -18.32 19.75
N ALA A 120 4.99 -17.26 19.40
CA ALA A 120 4.65 -15.92 19.81
C ALA A 120 4.80 -14.94 18.65
N PHE A 121 3.85 -14.01 18.57
CA PHE A 121 3.85 -12.88 17.66
C PHE A 121 3.76 -11.61 18.49
N SER A 122 4.65 -10.66 18.27
CA SER A 122 4.60 -9.34 18.90
C SER A 122 4.70 -8.25 17.84
N LEU A 123 3.94 -7.18 18.02
CA LEU A 123 3.97 -5.98 17.19
C LEU A 123 4.24 -4.77 18.09
N GLY A 124 5.41 -4.17 17.94
CA GLY A 124 5.90 -3.12 18.84
C GLY A 124 5.97 -3.60 20.29
N GLN A 125 5.73 -2.67 21.23
CA GLN A 125 5.71 -2.97 22.67
C GLN A 125 4.30 -3.22 23.22
N GLN A 126 3.27 -2.93 22.43
CA GLN A 126 1.89 -2.84 22.91
C GLN A 126 1.07 -4.11 22.64
N PHE A 127 1.48 -4.90 21.64
CA PHE A 127 0.73 -6.07 21.21
C PHE A 127 1.61 -7.32 21.24
N THR A 128 1.19 -8.34 21.97
CA THR A 128 1.86 -9.65 22.01
C THR A 128 0.82 -10.74 22.14
N ARG A 129 0.95 -11.77 21.31
CA ARG A 129 0.13 -12.97 21.34
C ARG A 129 1.00 -14.20 21.40
N ARG A 130 0.66 -15.11 22.30
CA ARG A 130 1.31 -16.40 22.50
C ARG A 130 0.30 -17.50 22.33
N VAL A 131 0.71 -18.57 21.67
CA VAL A 131 -0.11 -19.74 21.47
C VAL A 131 0.71 -20.99 21.71
N ARG A 132 0.06 -22.04 22.21
CA ARG A 132 0.61 -23.38 22.21
C ARG A 132 -0.04 -24.15 21.07
N LEU A 133 0.76 -24.91 20.35
CA LEU A 133 0.30 -25.77 19.26
C LEU A 133 0.61 -27.22 19.60
N ALA A 134 -0.27 -28.13 19.19
CA ALA A 134 -0.06 -29.56 19.34
C ALA A 134 -0.48 -30.35 18.11
N HIS A 135 0.25 -31.44 17.86
CA HIS A 135 -0.02 -32.37 16.80
C HIS A 135 0.14 -33.82 17.31
N ALA A 136 -0.66 -34.75 16.78
CA ALA A 136 -0.67 -36.14 17.24
C ALA A 136 0.66 -36.88 17.01
N SER A 137 1.33 -36.56 15.90
CA SER A 137 2.68 -37.02 15.56
C SER A 137 3.71 -35.90 15.64
N GLU A 138 4.98 -36.26 15.83
CA GLU A 138 6.09 -35.29 15.80
C GLU A 138 6.21 -34.65 14.42
N ARG A 139 6.31 -33.32 14.38
CA ARG A 139 6.49 -32.53 13.16
C ARG A 139 7.45 -31.37 13.40
N ALA A 140 8.17 -30.96 12.37
CA ALA A 140 8.98 -29.74 12.40
C ALA A 140 8.14 -28.48 12.14
N ALA A 141 6.94 -28.65 11.54
CA ALA A 141 5.97 -27.59 11.29
C ALA A 141 4.56 -28.03 11.70
N ILE A 142 3.84 -27.17 12.44
CA ILE A 142 2.44 -27.38 12.85
C ILE A 142 1.60 -26.21 12.31
N PRO A 143 0.53 -26.47 11.53
CA PRO A 143 -0.31 -25.40 10.99
C PRO A 143 -0.94 -24.55 12.10
N LEU A 144 -1.03 -23.24 11.87
CA LEU A 144 -1.67 -22.26 12.77
C LEU A 144 -3.20 -22.29 12.65
N THR A 145 -3.80 -23.47 12.80
CA THR A 145 -5.26 -23.67 12.68
C THR A 145 -5.89 -24.02 14.02
N LEU A 146 -7.19 -23.78 14.17
CA LEU A 146 -7.95 -24.10 15.39
C LEU A 146 -7.81 -25.56 15.83
N ALA A 147 -7.67 -26.49 14.88
CA ALA A 147 -7.47 -27.92 15.19
C ALA A 147 -6.15 -28.22 15.92
N HIS A 148 -5.17 -27.32 15.83
CA HIS A 148 -3.84 -27.49 16.44
C HIS A 148 -3.58 -26.53 17.59
N LEU A 149 -4.37 -25.46 17.72
CA LEU A 149 -4.23 -24.48 18.78
C LEU A 149 -4.73 -25.03 20.12
N LEU A 150 -3.88 -24.90 21.14
CA LEU A 150 -4.20 -25.21 22.52
C LEU A 150 -4.40 -23.92 23.32
N PRO A 151 -5.28 -23.94 24.34
CA PRO A 151 -5.36 -22.90 25.36
C PRO A 151 -3.98 -22.50 25.90
N HIS A 152 -3.67 -21.20 25.87
CA HIS A 152 -2.57 -20.66 26.65
C HIS A 152 -3.14 -20.23 28.00
N ASP A 153 -2.71 -20.90 29.07
CA ASP A 153 -3.02 -20.53 30.46
C ASP A 153 -4.52 -20.28 30.76
N GLY A 154 -5.39 -21.18 30.29
CA GLY A 154 -6.83 -21.15 30.59
C GLY A 154 -7.70 -20.31 29.64
N GLU A 155 -7.09 -19.57 28.71
CA GLU A 155 -7.82 -18.87 27.65
C GLU A 155 -8.30 -19.84 26.56
N PRO A 156 -9.46 -19.61 25.93
CA PRO A 156 -9.89 -20.42 24.80
C PRO A 156 -8.87 -20.35 23.65
N ALA A 157 -8.62 -21.48 23.00
CA ALA A 157 -7.84 -21.52 21.78
C ALA A 157 -8.48 -20.58 20.75
N SER A 158 -7.81 -19.48 20.45
CA SER A 158 -8.28 -18.46 19.53
C SER A 158 -7.43 -18.51 18.27
N PRO A 159 -8.03 -18.42 17.07
CA PRO A 159 -7.26 -18.45 15.84
C PRO A 159 -6.31 -17.25 15.79
N LEU A 160 -5.13 -17.44 15.22
CA LEU A 160 -4.25 -16.31 14.88
C LEU A 160 -4.54 -15.76 13.47
N GLY A 161 -5.23 -16.55 12.66
CA GLY A 161 -5.66 -16.19 11.32
C GLY A 161 -7.02 -15.49 11.29
N PRO A 162 -7.41 -14.98 10.12
CA PRO A 162 -8.69 -14.35 9.91
C PRO A 162 -9.84 -15.38 9.96
N ILE A 163 -11.04 -14.93 10.33
CA ILE A 163 -12.23 -15.78 10.45
C ILE A 163 -13.46 -15.19 9.75
N ALA A 164 -14.31 -16.06 9.23
CA ALA A 164 -15.58 -15.70 8.62
C ALA A 164 -16.64 -15.40 9.72
N VAL A 165 -17.04 -14.14 9.86
CA VAL A 165 -17.98 -13.69 10.92
C VAL A 165 -19.37 -14.30 10.82
N ARG A 166 -19.83 -14.67 9.62
CA ARG A 166 -21.14 -15.33 9.44
C ARG A 166 -21.26 -16.62 10.26
N GLU A 167 -20.16 -17.34 10.44
CA GLU A 167 -20.15 -18.59 11.19
C GLU A 167 -19.88 -18.39 12.67
N VAL A 168 -19.11 -17.36 13.07
CA VAL A 168 -18.89 -17.04 14.50
C VAL A 168 -20.19 -16.56 15.13
N ALA A 169 -20.91 -15.64 14.49
CA ALA A 169 -22.21 -15.20 14.98
C ALA A 169 -23.18 -16.39 15.08
N ALA A 170 -23.24 -17.26 14.07
CA ALA A 170 -24.09 -18.45 14.09
C ALA A 170 -23.66 -19.49 15.15
N ALA A 171 -22.35 -19.68 15.37
CA ALA A 171 -21.80 -20.63 16.32
C ALA A 171 -21.86 -20.13 17.76
N GLU A 172 -21.71 -18.82 18.01
CA GLU A 172 -21.97 -18.17 19.31
C GLU A 172 -23.47 -18.17 19.62
N LEU A 173 -24.32 -17.83 18.64
CA LEU A 173 -25.78 -18.00 18.74
C LEU A 173 -26.19 -19.45 19.05
N GLN A 174 -25.46 -20.44 18.53
CA GLN A 174 -25.69 -21.86 18.86
C GLN A 174 -25.07 -22.28 20.20
N ARG A 175 -23.92 -21.72 20.61
CA ARG A 175 -23.25 -22.02 21.88
C ARG A 175 -23.98 -21.48 23.09
N ASP A 176 -24.65 -20.35 22.95
CA ASP A 176 -25.43 -19.72 24.03
C ASP A 176 -26.79 -20.42 24.28
N GLY A 177 -27.03 -21.59 23.68
CA GLY A 177 -28.07 -22.51 24.15
C GLY A 177 -29.50 -22.00 23.96
N TYR A 178 -29.74 -21.15 22.97
CA TYR A 178 -31.07 -20.64 22.70
C TYR A 178 -31.71 -21.42 21.55
N GLY A 179 -32.45 -22.47 21.93
CA GLY A 179 -33.42 -23.16 21.08
C GLY A 179 -34.61 -22.24 20.76
N LEU A 180 -34.33 -21.13 20.09
CA LEU A 180 -35.33 -20.16 19.69
C LEU A 180 -36.07 -20.71 18.47
N THR A 181 -37.39 -20.72 18.59
CA THR A 181 -38.32 -20.89 17.48
C THR A 181 -38.11 -19.78 16.45
N ASP A 182 -38.55 -20.00 15.20
CA ASP A 182 -38.38 -18.99 14.16
C ASP A 182 -39.12 -17.68 14.50
N GLU A 183 -40.19 -17.72 15.29
CA GLU A 183 -40.88 -16.54 15.82
C GLU A 183 -40.01 -15.74 16.80
N GLU A 184 -39.21 -16.41 17.63
CA GLU A 184 -38.32 -15.74 18.57
C GLU A 184 -37.07 -15.16 17.89
N LYS A 185 -36.59 -15.79 16.80
CA LYS A 185 -35.56 -15.20 15.93
C LYS A 185 -36.07 -13.93 15.25
N ILE A 186 -37.31 -13.93 14.77
CA ILE A 186 -37.97 -12.75 14.19
C ILE A 186 -38.10 -11.66 15.26
N ALA A 187 -38.54 -11.99 16.47
CA ALA A 187 -38.66 -11.03 17.57
C ALA A 187 -37.30 -10.45 18.01
N GLN A 188 -36.23 -11.25 18.05
CA GLN A 188 -34.87 -10.75 18.30
C GLN A 188 -34.37 -9.85 17.18
N HIS A 189 -34.63 -10.21 15.93
CA HIS A 189 -34.28 -9.37 14.78
C HIS A 189 -35.05 -8.04 14.81
N GLU A 190 -36.35 -8.06 15.14
CA GLU A 190 -37.14 -6.84 15.32
C GLU A 190 -36.67 -6.02 16.52
N ALA A 191 -36.28 -6.64 17.63
CA ALA A 191 -35.72 -5.95 18.79
C ALA A 191 -34.35 -5.32 18.47
N LEU A 192 -33.51 -5.99 17.68
CA LEU A 192 -32.25 -5.45 17.17
C LEU A 192 -32.50 -4.25 16.24
N LEU A 193 -33.45 -4.37 15.31
CA LEU A 193 -33.86 -3.27 14.45
C LEU A 193 -34.49 -2.10 15.23
N GLN A 194 -35.20 -2.39 16.32
CA GLN A 194 -35.78 -1.38 17.20
C GLN A 194 -34.69 -0.67 18.02
N ALA A 195 -33.69 -1.39 18.54
CA ALA A 195 -32.52 -0.81 19.21
C ALA A 195 -31.69 0.06 18.25
N LEU A 196 -31.57 -0.35 16.97
CA LEU A 196 -30.97 0.45 15.90
C LEU A 196 -31.77 1.73 15.62
N ARG A 197 -33.11 1.65 15.57
CA ARG A 197 -33.99 2.82 15.40
C ARG A 197 -33.98 3.77 16.59
N ASN A 198 -33.76 3.25 17.79
CA ASN A 198 -33.73 4.04 19.03
C ASN A 198 -32.34 4.62 19.35
N GLY A 199 -31.31 4.32 18.55
CA GLY A 199 -29.95 4.80 18.79
C GLY A 199 -29.28 4.21 20.04
N GLU A 200 -29.76 3.05 20.51
CA GLU A 200 -29.30 2.43 21.77
C GLU A 200 -28.10 1.48 21.58
N TRP A 201 -27.58 1.38 20.35
CA TRP A 201 -26.52 0.44 19.98
C TRP A 201 -25.14 1.13 19.89
N LYS A 202 -24.10 0.47 20.43
CA LYS A 202 -22.70 0.94 20.37
C LYS A 202 -21.99 0.33 19.15
N PRO A 203 -21.14 1.09 18.44
CA PRO A 203 -20.95 0.89 17.00
C PRO A 203 -19.94 -0.21 16.64
N TRP A 204 -20.34 -1.09 15.74
CA TRP A 204 -19.50 -1.60 14.66
C TRP A 204 -20.23 -1.31 13.34
N GLU A 205 -19.77 -0.30 12.60
CA GLU A 205 -20.52 0.25 11.46
C GLU A 205 -20.25 -0.48 10.13
N THR A 206 -21.36 -0.72 9.42
CA THR A 206 -21.48 -1.16 8.02
C THR A 206 -22.09 0.01 7.22
N LEU A 207 -21.81 0.15 5.92
CA LEU A 207 -22.79 0.71 4.98
C LEU A 207 -22.64 0.15 3.55
N GLY A 208 -23.75 -0.30 2.96
CA GLY A 208 -23.87 -0.70 1.55
C GLY A 208 -25.06 -0.01 0.88
N VAL A 209 -24.98 0.24 -0.43
CA VAL A 209 -26.05 0.83 -1.25
C VAL A 209 -26.11 0.16 -2.64
N VAL A 210 -27.33 -0.07 -3.15
CA VAL A 210 -27.71 -0.87 -4.34
C VAL A 210 -28.47 -0.03 -5.38
N VAL A 211 -28.20 -0.15 -6.71
CA VAL A 211 -29.15 0.05 -7.86
C VAL A 211 -28.60 -0.63 -9.15
N SER A 212 -29.42 -1.14 -10.09
CA SER A 212 -29.06 -1.93 -11.31
C SER A 212 -29.59 -1.47 -12.69
N ARG A 213 -28.97 -1.91 -13.82
CA ARG A 213 -29.56 -2.63 -15.01
C ARG A 213 -28.51 -3.16 -16.04
N HIS A 214 -28.81 -4.28 -16.71
CA HIS A 214 -28.04 -5.06 -17.73
C HIS A 214 -28.00 -4.44 -19.15
N GLU A 215 -27.06 -4.75 -20.08
CA GLU A 215 -26.80 -6.05 -20.80
C GLU A 215 -25.57 -5.91 -21.78
N PRO A 216 -25.20 -6.89 -22.65
CA PRO A 216 -24.17 -7.93 -22.51
C PRO A 216 -22.83 -7.74 -23.30
N GLU A 217 -21.79 -8.49 -22.89
CA GLU A 217 -20.41 -8.56 -23.41
C GLU A 217 -20.21 -9.48 -24.64
N PRO A 218 -19.16 -9.27 -25.46
CA PRO A 218 -18.52 -10.31 -26.27
C PRO A 218 -17.05 -10.63 -25.83
N PRO A 219 -16.50 -11.81 -26.22
CA PRO A 219 -15.39 -12.48 -25.53
C PRO A 219 -13.97 -12.10 -26.05
N PRO A 220 -12.88 -12.53 -25.34
CA PRO A 220 -11.54 -11.98 -25.51
C PRO A 220 -10.63 -12.80 -26.43
N ALA A 221 -9.52 -12.19 -26.88
CA ALA A 221 -8.41 -12.85 -27.56
C ALA A 221 -7.11 -12.73 -26.73
N GLU A 222 -6.34 -13.83 -26.76
CA GLU A 222 -5.15 -14.14 -25.97
C GLU A 222 -3.89 -13.32 -26.34
N ALA A 223 -3.00 -13.09 -25.37
CA ALA A 223 -1.60 -12.76 -25.61
C ALA A 223 -0.67 -13.24 -24.47
N ASP A 224 0.56 -13.56 -24.89
CA ASP A 224 1.70 -14.18 -24.20
C ASP A 224 2.58 -13.13 -23.46
N PRO A 225 3.29 -13.45 -22.35
CA PRO A 225 3.95 -12.44 -21.51
C PRO A 225 5.49 -12.50 -21.52
N THR A 226 6.16 -11.34 -21.45
CA THR A 226 7.41 -11.15 -20.67
C THR A 226 7.69 -9.66 -20.42
N THR A 227 7.65 -9.20 -19.15
CA THR A 227 8.45 -8.06 -18.66
C THR A 227 8.52 -8.00 -17.13
N THR A 228 9.68 -7.60 -16.59
CA THR A 228 10.03 -7.46 -15.15
C THR A 228 9.91 -6.00 -14.67
N LEU A 229 9.61 -5.80 -13.37
CA LEU A 229 9.18 -4.54 -12.74
C LEU A 229 10.03 -4.12 -11.52
N ASP A 230 10.14 -2.80 -11.29
CA ASP A 230 10.68 -2.17 -10.07
C ASP A 230 10.02 -0.79 -9.78
N THR A 231 9.65 -0.59 -8.50
CA THR A 231 9.01 0.57 -7.81
C THR A 231 7.69 1.14 -8.36
N THR A 232 6.65 1.17 -7.49
CA THR A 232 5.24 1.42 -7.82
C THR A 232 4.73 2.77 -7.31
N THR A 233 4.41 3.67 -8.25
CA THR A 233 3.44 4.76 -8.07
C THR A 233 2.18 4.38 -8.85
N ALA A 234 0.97 4.61 -8.34
CA ALA A 234 -0.27 4.28 -9.05
C ALA A 234 -1.14 5.52 -9.27
N THR A 235 -1.68 5.71 -10.47
CA THR A 235 -2.69 6.74 -10.74
C THR A 235 -3.96 6.10 -11.28
N LEU A 236 -5.07 6.38 -10.62
CA LEU A 236 -6.42 6.00 -11.03
C LEU A 236 -7.18 7.26 -11.48
N THR A 237 -7.55 7.28 -12.76
CA THR A 237 -8.46 8.30 -13.31
C THR A 237 -9.89 7.82 -13.24
N TRP A 238 -10.74 8.57 -12.54
CA TRP A 238 -12.14 8.27 -12.34
C TRP A 238 -12.99 9.05 -13.34
N ASN A 239 -13.82 8.37 -14.13
CA ASN A 239 -14.84 9.03 -14.94
C ASN A 239 -16.17 8.32 -14.69
N ASP A 240 -17.09 9.11 -14.15
CA ASP A 240 -18.54 8.97 -14.05
C ASP A 240 -19.11 7.55 -14.19
N LEU A 241 -19.67 7.02 -13.09
CA LEU A 241 -20.73 6.01 -13.12
C LEU A 241 -21.38 5.89 -11.73
N SER A 242 -22.55 6.50 -11.62
CA SER A 242 -23.53 6.07 -10.63
C SER A 242 -23.99 4.64 -10.92
N ARG A 243 -24.02 3.81 -9.87
CA ARG A 243 -24.81 2.55 -9.71
C ARG A 243 -24.22 1.25 -10.29
N THR A 244 -23.66 0.39 -9.42
CA THR A 244 -24.09 -1.02 -9.17
C THR A 244 -23.17 -1.76 -8.18
N THR A 245 -23.71 -2.27 -7.06
CA THR A 245 -23.48 -3.64 -6.56
C THR A 245 -24.44 -3.99 -5.42
N SER A 246 -25.36 -4.93 -5.68
CA SER A 246 -26.04 -5.77 -4.69
C SER A 246 -25.67 -7.18 -5.07
N LEU A 247 -24.94 -7.90 -4.21
CA LEU A 247 -24.84 -9.37 -4.18
C LEU A 247 -23.80 -9.89 -3.16
N LEU A 248 -23.08 -9.03 -2.45
CA LEU A 248 -22.29 -9.44 -1.29
C LEU A 248 -23.03 -8.98 -0.04
N GLU A 249 -23.80 -9.85 0.60
CA GLU A 249 -23.96 -9.71 2.06
C GLU A 249 -22.55 -9.88 2.63
N PRO A 250 -21.89 -8.81 3.12
CA PRO A 250 -20.55 -8.98 3.62
C PRO A 250 -20.73 -9.71 4.95
N ALA A 251 -20.41 -11.00 4.98
CA ALA A 251 -19.84 -11.53 6.20
C ALA A 251 -18.59 -10.68 6.44
N VAL A 252 -18.70 -9.65 7.26
CA VAL A 252 -17.60 -8.71 7.55
C VAL A 252 -16.50 -9.55 8.16
N GLN A 253 -15.44 -9.86 7.41
CA GLN A 253 -14.37 -10.72 7.92
C GLN A 253 -13.33 -9.85 8.61
N CYS A 254 -12.99 -10.23 9.84
CA CYS A 254 -12.03 -9.54 10.67
C CYS A 254 -11.05 -10.55 11.25
N SER A 255 -9.93 -10.06 11.77
CA SER A 255 -9.16 -10.85 12.71
C SER A 255 -10.02 -11.09 13.97
N PRO A 256 -9.84 -12.21 14.69
CA PRO A 256 -10.52 -12.39 15.97
C PRO A 256 -10.21 -11.21 16.92
N PRO A 257 -11.07 -10.88 17.89
CA PRO A 257 -10.87 -9.71 18.76
C PRO A 257 -9.49 -9.66 19.45
N CYS A 258 -8.95 -10.82 19.83
CA CYS A 258 -7.61 -10.92 20.42
C CYS A 258 -6.50 -10.50 19.45
N MET A 259 -6.76 -10.56 18.16
CA MET A 259 -5.87 -10.22 17.07
C MET A 259 -6.16 -8.82 16.48
N THR A 260 -6.91 -7.99 17.20
CA THR A 260 -7.10 -6.57 16.86
C THR A 260 -6.26 -5.66 17.76
N CYS A 261 -5.81 -4.54 17.22
CA CYS A 261 -5.10 -3.51 17.96
C CYS A 261 -5.59 -2.11 17.58
N PRO A 262 -5.36 -1.08 18.40
CA PRO A 262 -5.83 0.27 18.09
C PRO A 262 -5.21 0.85 16.81
N PHE A 263 -3.94 0.55 16.55
CA PHE A 263 -3.17 1.10 15.43
C PHE A 263 -1.89 0.29 15.19
N ILE A 264 -1.44 0.21 13.93
CA ILE A 264 -0.16 -0.40 13.54
C ILE A 264 0.82 0.73 13.18
N PRO A 265 1.86 0.99 14.01
CA PRO A 265 2.88 1.97 13.67
C PRO A 265 3.66 1.55 12.41
N PRO A 266 3.94 2.50 11.49
CA PRO A 266 4.55 2.16 10.21
C PRO A 266 6.03 1.75 10.34
N ASP A 267 6.68 2.05 11.47
CA ASP A 267 8.03 1.65 11.84
C ASP A 267 8.07 0.56 12.93
N ALA A 268 6.94 -0.09 13.23
CA ALA A 268 6.88 -1.09 14.29
C ALA A 268 7.82 -2.27 14.02
N GLU A 269 8.43 -2.80 15.07
CA GLU A 269 9.13 -4.09 14.99
C GLU A 269 8.13 -5.24 15.22
N VAL A 270 8.18 -6.23 14.33
CA VAL A 270 7.50 -7.50 14.49
C VAL A 270 8.47 -8.52 15.06
N LYS A 271 8.12 -9.15 16.19
CA LYS A 271 8.90 -10.24 16.79
C LYS A 271 8.17 -11.55 16.64
N LEU A 272 8.84 -12.53 16.05
CA LEU A 272 8.32 -13.84 15.72
C LEU A 272 9.14 -14.88 16.47
N ARG A 273 8.50 -15.69 17.31
CA ARG A 273 9.17 -16.81 17.98
C ARG A 273 8.41 -18.09 17.67
N GLY A 274 9.11 -19.13 17.22
CA GLY A 274 8.46 -20.39 16.82
C GLY A 274 7.55 -20.27 15.59
N LEU A 275 7.66 -19.19 14.82
CA LEU A 275 6.89 -18.93 13.59
C LEU A 275 7.75 -18.98 12.32
N THR A 276 9.07 -19.14 12.47
CA THR A 276 10.04 -19.20 11.38
C THR A 276 10.82 -20.50 11.44
N PRO A 277 11.29 -21.05 10.30
CA PRO A 277 12.17 -22.21 10.28
C PRO A 277 13.37 -22.05 11.21
N GLY A 278 13.69 -23.10 11.95
CA GLY A 278 14.69 -23.07 13.03
C GLY A 278 14.09 -22.83 14.42
N GLY A 279 12.91 -22.19 14.50
CA GLY A 279 12.18 -21.96 15.75
C GLY A 279 12.73 -20.83 16.63
N ASP A 280 13.77 -20.14 16.17
CA ASP A 280 14.40 -19.02 16.88
C ASP A 280 13.49 -17.78 16.91
N GLU A 281 13.84 -16.80 17.76
CA GLU A 281 13.23 -15.48 17.72
C GLU A 281 13.81 -14.67 16.56
N VAL A 282 12.94 -14.19 15.68
CA VAL A 282 13.26 -13.35 14.54
C VAL A 282 12.62 -11.98 14.75
N VAL A 283 13.39 -10.91 14.55
CA VAL A 283 12.91 -9.53 14.67
C VAL A 283 12.91 -8.90 13.28
N VAL A 284 11.73 -8.54 12.80
CA VAL A 284 11.52 -7.94 11.48
C VAL A 284 11.00 -6.52 11.63
N PRO A 285 11.77 -5.48 11.28
CA PRO A 285 11.22 -4.14 11.23
C PRO A 285 10.20 -4.05 10.09
N LEU A 286 9.05 -3.42 10.35
CA LEU A 286 8.15 -3.06 9.27
C LEU A 286 8.85 -2.11 8.29
N PRO A 287 8.48 -2.16 7.00
CA PRO A 287 9.16 -1.40 5.98
C PRO A 287 8.71 0.04 6.20
N GLY A 288 9.56 0.87 6.82
CA GLY A 288 9.28 2.23 7.29
C GLY A 288 8.83 3.19 6.18
N HIS A 289 7.66 2.93 5.64
CA HIS A 289 6.99 3.60 4.56
C HIS A 289 5.59 3.98 5.00
N GLU A 290 5.05 5.00 4.36
CA GLU A 290 3.66 5.39 4.42
C GLU A 290 3.05 5.43 3.02
N VAL A 291 1.72 5.41 2.97
CA VAL A 291 0.98 5.58 1.74
C VAL A 291 0.50 7.01 1.67
N LEU A 292 1.00 7.74 0.68
CA LEU A 292 0.53 9.07 0.32
C LEU A 292 -0.57 8.93 -0.73
N VAL A 293 -1.77 9.44 -0.42
CA VAL A 293 -2.87 9.53 -1.37
C VAL A 293 -3.29 10.99 -1.50
N VAL A 294 -3.30 11.49 -2.74
CA VAL A 294 -3.72 12.85 -3.05
C VAL A 294 -4.87 12.79 -4.06
N VAL A 295 -5.95 13.49 -3.74
CA VAL A 295 -7.05 13.75 -4.66
C VAL A 295 -6.76 15.06 -5.38
N GLU A 296 -6.60 15.02 -6.68
CA GLU A 296 -6.33 16.17 -7.55
C GLU A 296 -7.60 16.55 -8.32
N GLY A 297 -7.99 17.82 -8.27
CA GLY A 297 -9.13 18.40 -9.00
C GLY A 297 -8.92 19.91 -9.21
N ALA A 298 -9.80 20.79 -8.70
CA ALA A 298 -9.51 22.24 -8.66
C ALA A 298 -8.41 22.62 -7.65
N GLY A 299 -7.95 21.66 -6.86
CA GLY A 299 -6.88 21.78 -5.90
C GLY A 299 -6.40 20.38 -5.51
N HIS A 300 -5.59 20.33 -4.46
CA HIS A 300 -5.08 19.08 -3.92
C HIS A 300 -5.68 18.83 -2.54
N TYR A 301 -6.07 17.59 -2.29
CA TYR A 301 -6.59 17.14 -1.02
C TYR A 301 -5.85 15.88 -0.59
N ASP A 302 -5.11 15.99 0.51
CA ASP A 302 -4.40 14.85 1.10
C ASP A 302 -5.39 13.95 1.82
N VAL A 303 -5.38 12.67 1.45
CA VAL A 303 -6.21 11.64 2.05
C VAL A 303 -5.39 10.98 3.14
N THR A 304 -5.84 11.11 4.39
CA THR A 304 -5.21 10.40 5.51
C THR A 304 -5.40 8.90 5.36
N MET A 305 -4.29 8.18 5.26
CA MET A 305 -4.25 6.73 5.16
C MET A 305 -3.79 6.12 6.48
N ALA A 306 -4.49 5.10 6.97
CA ALA A 306 -4.09 4.34 8.15
C ALA A 306 -3.77 2.89 7.78
N VAL A 307 -2.67 2.35 8.30
CA VAL A 307 -2.42 0.90 8.27
C VAL A 307 -3.44 0.22 9.18
N ASP A 308 -4.35 -0.53 8.60
CA ASP A 308 -5.43 -1.15 9.35
C ASP A 308 -5.46 -2.67 9.26
N THR A 309 -4.59 -3.26 8.44
CA THR A 309 -4.46 -4.71 8.33
C THR A 309 -3.00 -5.07 8.12
N LEU A 310 -2.47 -5.93 8.98
CA LEU A 310 -1.21 -6.63 8.77
C LEU A 310 -1.49 -8.13 8.68
N LEU A 311 -1.22 -8.73 7.53
CA LEU A 311 -1.27 -10.17 7.32
C LEU A 311 0.15 -10.73 7.22
N TRP A 312 0.47 -11.68 8.06
CA TRP A 312 1.75 -12.39 8.06
C TRP A 312 1.55 -13.85 7.64
N ASP A 313 2.07 -14.22 6.48
CA ASP A 313 2.07 -15.60 5.98
C ASP A 313 3.45 -16.23 6.21
N THR A 314 3.53 -17.13 7.19
CA THR A 314 4.77 -17.81 7.57
C THR A 314 5.22 -18.85 6.54
N ASP A 315 4.28 -19.43 5.79
CA ASP A 315 4.53 -20.50 4.82
C ASP A 315 4.83 -19.98 3.43
N ALA A 316 4.41 -18.76 3.10
CA ALA A 316 4.85 -18.03 1.90
C ALA A 316 6.08 -17.13 2.13
N ALA A 317 6.46 -16.87 3.40
CA ALA A 317 7.45 -15.86 3.76
C ALA A 317 7.06 -14.44 3.27
N VAL A 318 5.77 -14.11 3.39
CA VAL A 318 5.22 -12.85 2.90
C VAL A 318 4.55 -12.10 4.06
N VAL A 319 4.76 -10.79 4.10
CA VAL A 319 3.98 -9.86 4.93
C VAL A 319 3.22 -8.92 4.02
N SER A 320 1.94 -8.72 4.28
CA SER A 320 1.09 -7.78 3.54
C SER A 320 0.54 -6.74 4.49
N LEU A 321 0.65 -5.48 4.09
CA LEU A 321 0.10 -4.32 4.77
C LEU A 321 -1.02 -3.76 3.90
N THR A 322 -2.17 -3.49 4.52
CA THR A 322 -3.28 -2.80 3.86
C THR A 322 -3.54 -1.48 4.57
N TRP A 323 -3.52 -0.41 3.79
CA TRP A 323 -3.88 0.94 4.21
C TRP A 323 -5.27 1.28 3.72
N ARG A 324 -6.03 2.01 4.55
CA ARG A 324 -7.33 2.56 4.16
C ARG A 324 -7.42 4.05 4.48
N GLY A 325 -8.09 4.77 3.59
CA GLY A 325 -8.44 6.18 3.77
C GLY A 325 -9.82 6.46 3.21
N GLN A 326 -10.45 7.53 3.69
CA GLN A 326 -11.77 7.95 3.23
C GLN A 326 -11.67 9.23 2.42
N VAL A 327 -12.30 9.24 1.26
CA VAL A 327 -12.40 10.40 0.38
C VAL A 327 -13.86 10.88 0.37
N PRO A 328 -14.11 12.16 0.65
CA PRO A 328 -15.42 12.76 0.46
C PRO A 328 -15.93 12.58 -0.99
N GLU A 329 -17.16 12.10 -1.16
CA GLU A 329 -17.71 11.79 -2.49
C GLU A 329 -17.84 13.04 -3.38
N ASP A 330 -18.00 14.24 -2.81
CA ASP A 330 -18.05 15.51 -3.54
C ASP A 330 -16.72 15.85 -4.24
N LEU A 331 -15.59 15.39 -3.69
CA LEU A 331 -14.30 15.51 -4.36
C LEU A 331 -14.22 14.58 -5.58
N LEU A 332 -14.80 13.39 -5.50
CA LEU A 332 -14.78 12.39 -6.57
C LEU A 332 -15.88 12.56 -7.62
N ALA A 333 -16.95 13.28 -7.29
CA ALA A 333 -18.08 13.53 -8.20
C ALA A 333 -17.71 14.41 -9.42
N ARG A 334 -16.49 14.96 -9.46
CA ARG A 334 -16.04 15.80 -10.57
C ARG A 334 -15.33 14.96 -11.62
N SER A 335 -15.60 15.25 -12.88
CA SER A 335 -15.01 14.53 -14.02
C SER A 335 -13.51 14.80 -14.23
N ASP A 336 -12.95 15.81 -13.56
CA ASP A 336 -11.52 16.13 -13.61
C ASP A 336 -10.73 15.52 -12.45
N THR A 337 -11.39 14.79 -11.53
CA THR A 337 -10.73 14.28 -10.34
C THR A 337 -9.82 13.09 -10.61
N ARG A 338 -8.62 13.13 -10.03
CA ARG A 338 -7.62 12.07 -10.11
C ARG A 338 -7.19 11.65 -8.71
N LEU A 339 -6.89 10.35 -8.55
CA LEU A 339 -6.25 9.84 -7.34
C LEU A 339 -4.79 9.51 -7.67
N LEU A 340 -3.88 10.21 -7.00
CA LEU A 340 -2.46 9.92 -7.03
C LEU A 340 -2.12 9.12 -5.77
N VAL A 341 -1.51 7.94 -5.95
CA VAL A 341 -1.15 7.04 -4.86
C VAL A 341 0.33 6.72 -4.95
N ALA A 342 1.06 6.94 -3.86
CA ALA A 342 2.46 6.55 -3.73
C ALA A 342 2.74 5.86 -2.41
N LEU A 343 3.74 4.99 -2.44
CA LEU A 343 4.39 4.46 -1.26
C LEU A 343 5.69 5.23 -1.06
N VAL A 344 5.83 5.93 0.05
CA VAL A 344 6.96 6.83 0.33
C VAL A 344 7.67 6.43 1.63
N PRO A 345 9.01 6.52 1.72
CA PRO A 345 9.71 6.26 2.97
C PRO A 345 9.36 7.31 4.05
N LEU A 346 9.08 6.89 5.29
CA LEU A 346 8.74 7.78 6.41
C LEU A 346 9.83 8.83 6.71
N ALA A 347 11.09 8.49 6.44
CA ALA A 347 12.23 9.36 6.72
C ALA A 347 12.37 10.52 5.71
N HIS A 348 11.58 10.50 4.63
CA HIS A 348 11.68 11.48 3.56
C HIS A 348 10.42 12.34 3.54
N ALA A 349 10.59 13.65 3.70
CA ALA A 349 9.50 14.59 3.41
C ALA A 349 9.25 14.56 1.91
N PHE A 350 8.11 14.02 1.50
CA PHE A 350 7.75 13.90 0.10
C PHE A 350 6.79 15.03 -0.27
N GLU A 351 7.17 15.87 -1.23
CA GLU A 351 6.31 16.93 -1.73
C GLU A 351 5.46 16.43 -2.91
N LEU A 352 4.34 17.11 -3.17
CA LEU A 352 3.47 16.76 -4.30
C LEU A 352 4.21 16.85 -5.65
N GLU A 353 5.18 17.76 -5.78
CA GLU A 353 6.01 17.87 -6.97
C GLU A 353 6.91 16.64 -7.17
N ASP A 354 7.35 16.00 -6.08
CA ASP A 354 8.06 14.72 -6.15
C ASP A 354 7.13 13.63 -6.68
N LEU A 355 5.86 13.64 -6.27
CA LEU A 355 4.86 12.69 -6.76
C LEU A 355 4.69 12.81 -8.28
N TYR A 356 4.51 14.03 -8.78
CA TYR A 356 4.41 14.32 -10.21
C TYR A 356 5.66 13.88 -10.99
N ARG A 357 6.85 14.08 -10.42
CA ARG A 357 8.11 13.61 -11.01
C ARG A 357 8.18 12.09 -11.11
N GLN A 358 7.59 11.37 -10.16
CA GLN A 358 7.54 9.91 -10.15
C GLN A 358 6.38 9.32 -10.96
N LEU A 359 5.29 10.07 -11.23
CA LEU A 359 4.13 9.57 -11.98
C LEU A 359 4.48 8.88 -13.31
N PRO A 360 5.40 9.39 -14.16
CA PRO A 360 5.76 8.70 -15.40
C PRO A 360 6.36 7.30 -15.19
N ARG A 361 6.86 7.01 -13.98
CA ARG A 361 7.40 5.71 -13.57
C ARG A 361 6.31 4.78 -13.01
N GLY A 362 5.15 5.33 -12.71
CA GLY A 362 4.04 4.61 -12.12
C GLY A 362 3.35 3.61 -13.05
N HIS A 363 2.58 2.73 -12.40
CA HIS A 363 1.50 1.99 -12.99
C HIS A 363 0.27 2.86 -13.10
N PHE A 364 -0.44 2.72 -14.19
CA PHE A 364 -1.74 3.35 -14.35
C PHE A 364 -2.78 2.23 -14.34
N GLY A 365 -4.01 2.54 -13.96
CA GLY A 365 -5.06 1.55 -13.93
C GLY A 365 -6.40 2.25 -14.00
N ARG A 366 -7.34 1.65 -14.71
CA ARG A 366 -8.73 2.06 -14.69
C ARG A 366 -9.56 0.84 -14.35
N ALA A 367 -10.24 0.89 -13.22
CA ALA A 367 -11.25 -0.09 -12.85
C ALA A 367 -12.56 0.66 -12.64
N GLU A 368 -13.57 0.31 -13.43
CA GLU A 368 -14.96 0.72 -13.27
C GLU A 368 -15.74 -0.30 -12.41
N LEU A 369 -15.26 -1.55 -12.34
CA LEU A 369 -15.84 -2.64 -11.54
C LEU A 369 -14.77 -3.37 -10.73
N PRO A 370 -15.10 -3.93 -9.54
CA PRO A 370 -14.14 -4.72 -8.74
C PRO A 370 -13.50 -5.89 -9.49
N ALA A 371 -14.26 -6.60 -10.35
CA ALA A 371 -13.73 -7.68 -11.18
C ALA A 371 -12.69 -7.21 -12.23
N GLN A 372 -12.68 -5.91 -12.55
CA GLN A 372 -11.67 -5.34 -13.43
C GLN A 372 -10.32 -5.15 -12.73
N LEU A 373 -10.29 -5.04 -11.39
CA LEU A 373 -9.03 -5.00 -10.63
C LEU A 373 -8.23 -6.29 -10.78
N GLU A 374 -8.92 -7.43 -10.85
CA GLU A 374 -8.28 -8.75 -11.05
C GLU A 374 -7.73 -8.92 -12.47
N THR A 375 -8.33 -8.27 -13.47
CA THR A 375 -7.90 -8.33 -14.88
C THR A 375 -6.88 -7.25 -15.27
N LEU A 376 -6.75 -6.17 -14.50
CA LEU A 376 -5.70 -5.16 -14.70
C LEU A 376 -4.28 -5.72 -14.49
N GLN A 377 -4.13 -6.81 -13.71
CA GLN A 377 -2.83 -7.44 -13.46
C GLN A 377 -2.32 -8.28 -14.64
N SER A 378 -3.19 -8.66 -15.59
CA SER A 378 -2.88 -9.67 -16.62
C SER A 378 -2.87 -9.14 -18.06
N ARG A 379 -3.28 -7.89 -18.30
CA ARG A 379 -3.22 -7.30 -19.65
C ARG A 379 -1.90 -6.55 -19.84
N GLY A 380 -1.21 -6.84 -20.96
CA GLY A 380 -0.14 -5.98 -21.47
C GLY A 380 -0.61 -4.53 -21.61
N GLU A 381 0.33 -3.59 -21.73
CA GLU A 381 0.07 -2.14 -21.64
C GLU A 381 -1.06 -1.69 -22.60
N ASP A 382 -2.29 -1.61 -22.08
CA ASP A 382 -3.47 -1.36 -22.92
C ASP A 382 -3.44 0.09 -23.45
N VAL A 383 -4.11 0.39 -24.57
CA VAL A 383 -4.09 1.73 -25.19
C VAL A 383 -4.56 2.81 -24.21
N GLN A 384 -5.48 2.47 -23.30
CA GLN A 384 -5.92 3.37 -22.23
C GLN A 384 -4.82 3.70 -21.23
N LEU A 385 -3.91 2.76 -20.97
CA LEU A 385 -2.76 2.94 -20.09
C LEU A 385 -1.72 3.87 -20.72
N ALA A 386 -1.45 3.67 -22.01
CA ALA A 386 -0.62 4.58 -22.80
C ALA A 386 -1.24 5.99 -22.85
N CYS A 387 -2.56 6.10 -23.03
CA CYS A 387 -3.28 7.37 -22.98
C CYS A 387 -3.27 8.01 -21.58
N ALA A 388 -3.39 7.25 -20.49
CA ALA A 388 -3.32 7.76 -19.12
C ALA A 388 -1.90 8.26 -18.78
N ARG A 389 -0.86 7.54 -19.23
CA ARG A 389 0.53 8.03 -19.25
C ARG A 389 0.64 9.31 -20.08
N GLN A 390 -0.03 9.35 -21.23
CA GLN A 390 -0.04 10.53 -22.08
C GLN A 390 -0.76 11.74 -21.46
N MET A 391 -1.79 11.49 -20.67
CA MET A 391 -2.56 12.51 -19.95
C MET A 391 -1.81 13.03 -18.70
N THR A 392 -0.97 12.20 -18.08
CA THR A 392 -0.02 12.67 -17.07
C THR A 392 1.14 13.45 -17.69
N PHE A 393 1.47 13.25 -18.97
CA PHE A 393 2.46 14.06 -19.68
C PHE A 393 2.08 15.54 -19.87
N HIS A 394 0.81 15.93 -19.66
CA HIS A 394 0.45 17.35 -19.61
C HIS A 394 1.06 18.09 -18.40
N TYR A 395 1.48 17.35 -17.38
CA TYR A 395 2.17 17.85 -16.18
C TYR A 395 3.63 17.36 -16.15
N ALA A 396 4.34 17.48 -17.26
CA ALA A 396 5.78 17.25 -17.24
C ALA A 396 6.42 18.22 -16.22
N PRO A 397 7.17 17.69 -15.23
CA PRO A 397 7.77 18.48 -14.17
C PRO A 397 8.69 19.54 -14.76
N ASP A 398 9.00 20.57 -13.98
CA ASP A 398 10.04 21.50 -14.39
C ASP A 398 11.41 20.79 -14.43
N PRO A 399 12.31 21.16 -15.35
CA PRO A 399 13.60 20.50 -15.45
C PRO A 399 14.43 20.65 -14.17
N LEU A 400 15.08 19.57 -13.75
CA LEU A 400 15.90 19.57 -12.53
C LEU A 400 17.27 20.17 -12.80
N LEU A 401 17.84 19.88 -13.97
CA LEU A 401 19.11 20.42 -14.37
C LEU A 401 18.92 21.85 -14.84
N SER A 402 19.93 22.68 -14.58
CA SER A 402 20.00 23.96 -15.27
C SER A 402 20.15 23.73 -16.78
N ARG A 403 19.83 24.74 -17.58
CA ARG A 403 19.95 24.65 -19.04
C ARG A 403 21.36 24.25 -19.47
N ASP A 404 22.36 24.80 -18.79
CA ASP A 404 23.79 24.58 -19.05
C ASP A 404 24.22 23.16 -18.67
N ASP A 405 23.79 22.67 -17.51
CA ASP A 405 24.08 21.31 -17.05
C ASP A 405 23.42 20.26 -17.95
N TYR A 406 22.16 20.48 -18.36
CA TYR A 406 21.46 19.60 -19.30
C TYR A 406 22.19 19.52 -20.64
N ALA A 407 22.58 20.67 -21.22
CA ALA A 407 23.26 20.68 -22.51
C ALA A 407 24.64 19.99 -22.43
N ALA A 408 25.38 20.21 -21.35
CA ALA A 408 26.65 19.55 -21.10
C ALA A 408 26.47 18.02 -20.97
N LEU A 409 25.50 17.57 -20.17
CA LEU A 409 25.23 16.14 -19.99
C LEU A 409 24.74 15.47 -21.28
N ALA A 410 23.79 16.09 -21.98
CA ALA A 410 23.30 15.61 -23.28
C ALA A 410 24.43 15.45 -24.30
N ALA A 411 25.36 16.42 -24.36
CA ALA A 411 26.51 16.36 -25.24
C ALA A 411 27.49 15.25 -24.86
N ARG A 412 27.77 15.05 -23.57
CA ARG A 412 28.60 13.95 -23.07
C ARG A 412 28.03 12.60 -23.44
N LEU A 413 26.72 12.41 -23.27
CA LEU A 413 25.99 11.18 -23.59
C LEU A 413 26.00 10.91 -25.10
N ALA A 414 25.80 11.93 -25.93
CA ALA A 414 25.85 11.81 -27.37
C ALA A 414 27.26 11.44 -27.89
N ALA A 415 28.32 11.96 -27.27
CA ALA A 415 29.70 11.68 -27.67
C ALA A 415 30.17 10.26 -27.29
N ARG A 416 29.59 9.66 -26.24
CA ARG A 416 30.05 8.38 -25.68
C ARG A 416 28.86 7.46 -25.33
N PRO A 417 28.08 7.00 -26.33
CA PRO A 417 26.89 6.20 -26.08
C PRO A 417 27.17 4.89 -25.35
N GLN A 418 28.37 4.31 -25.50
CA GLN A 418 28.77 3.08 -24.81
C GLN A 418 29.09 3.28 -23.33
N GLN A 419 29.33 4.52 -22.87
CA GLN A 419 29.60 4.87 -21.47
C GLN A 419 28.41 5.55 -20.80
N ARG A 420 27.22 5.43 -21.38
CA ARG A 420 26.02 6.16 -20.96
C ARG A 420 25.67 5.95 -19.49
N GLU A 421 25.62 4.70 -19.04
CA GLU A 421 25.32 4.35 -17.63
C GLU A 421 26.35 4.97 -16.67
N GLN A 422 27.64 4.88 -17.00
CA GLN A 422 28.71 5.50 -16.21
C GLN A 422 28.55 7.03 -16.15
N ILE A 423 28.32 7.69 -17.29
CA ILE A 423 28.17 9.15 -17.37
C ILE A 423 26.97 9.64 -16.54
N LEU A 424 25.86 8.90 -16.56
CA LEU A 424 24.69 9.24 -15.75
C LEU A 424 24.97 9.04 -14.26
N SER A 425 25.63 7.94 -13.87
CA SER A 425 25.99 7.69 -12.46
C SER A 425 26.92 8.74 -11.87
N GLU A 426 27.77 9.39 -12.68
CA GLU A 426 28.66 10.48 -12.22
C GLU A 426 27.92 11.74 -11.77
N VAL A 427 26.65 11.90 -12.16
CA VAL A 427 25.79 13.03 -11.78
C VAL A 427 24.59 12.57 -10.95
N ASP A 428 24.67 11.38 -10.35
CA ASP A 428 23.60 10.73 -9.60
C ASP A 428 22.30 10.60 -10.39
N PHE A 429 22.41 10.31 -11.70
CA PHE A 429 21.27 9.98 -12.56
C PHE A 429 21.32 8.50 -12.98
N ASP A 430 20.15 7.91 -13.15
CA ASP A 430 19.97 6.68 -13.93
C ASP A 430 19.37 6.97 -15.34
N GLU A 431 19.25 5.92 -16.17
CA GLU A 431 18.68 6.04 -17.53
C GLU A 431 17.23 6.55 -17.53
N ARG A 432 16.46 6.24 -16.48
CA ARG A 432 15.05 6.61 -16.36
C ARG A 432 14.94 8.09 -15.98
N GLU A 433 15.75 8.55 -15.04
CA GLU A 433 15.91 9.94 -14.62
C GLU A 433 16.30 10.82 -15.78
N TRP A 434 17.30 10.39 -16.57
CA TRP A 434 17.69 11.12 -17.76
C TRP A 434 16.54 11.25 -18.78
N ARG A 435 15.80 10.16 -19.06
CA ARG A 435 14.63 10.25 -19.94
C ARG A 435 13.52 11.13 -19.39
N SER A 436 13.40 11.22 -18.07
CA SER A 436 12.45 12.13 -17.41
C SER A 436 12.88 13.58 -17.59
N GLU A 437 14.17 13.86 -17.43
CA GLU A 437 14.77 15.18 -17.61
C GLU A 437 14.69 15.66 -19.07
N GLU A 438 15.00 14.81 -20.05
CA GLU A 438 14.81 15.14 -21.48
C GLU A 438 13.36 15.53 -21.78
N ARG A 439 12.40 14.83 -21.16
CA ARG A 439 10.97 15.13 -21.31
C ARG A 439 10.58 16.44 -20.62
N ALA A 440 11.09 16.71 -19.42
CA ALA A 440 10.89 17.97 -18.71
C ALA A 440 11.33 19.16 -19.58
N TRP A 441 12.52 19.07 -20.19
CA TRP A 441 13.02 20.08 -21.13
C TRP A 441 12.16 20.23 -22.38
N GLN A 442 11.73 19.13 -23.00
CA GLN A 442 10.83 19.18 -24.16
C GLN A 442 9.51 19.89 -23.83
N ALA A 443 8.92 19.59 -22.67
CA ALA A 443 7.68 20.23 -22.23
C ALA A 443 7.89 21.71 -21.89
N TYR A 444 8.98 22.06 -21.19
CA TYR A 444 9.36 23.44 -20.91
C TYR A 444 9.48 24.26 -22.21
N LEU A 445 10.19 23.74 -23.21
CA LEU A 445 10.37 24.40 -24.50
C LEU A 445 9.06 24.49 -25.28
N GLY A 446 8.20 23.45 -25.21
CA GLY A 446 6.85 23.48 -25.77
C GLY A 446 5.98 24.59 -25.16
N ARG A 447 6.00 24.73 -23.82
CA ARG A 447 5.32 25.81 -23.10
C ARG A 447 5.88 27.19 -23.45
N ALA A 448 7.21 27.32 -23.57
CA ALA A 448 7.87 28.55 -24.00
C ALA A 448 7.42 28.96 -25.41
N LEU A 449 7.40 28.01 -26.35
CA LEU A 449 6.94 28.23 -27.72
C LEU A 449 5.47 28.66 -27.77
N GLN A 450 4.59 27.99 -27.04
CA GLN A 450 3.17 28.35 -26.95
C GLN A 450 2.95 29.77 -26.39
N ARG A 451 3.82 30.22 -25.48
CA ARG A 451 3.81 31.60 -24.95
C ARG A 451 4.49 32.62 -25.86
N GLY A 452 5.06 32.20 -27.00
CA GLY A 452 5.79 33.07 -27.91
C GLY A 452 7.21 33.44 -27.45
N ASP A 453 7.76 32.74 -26.45
CA ASP A 453 9.13 32.95 -25.96
C ASP A 453 10.15 32.24 -26.85
N LEU A 454 10.33 32.76 -28.06
CA LEU A 454 11.27 32.21 -29.05
C LEU A 454 12.73 32.36 -28.60
N ALA A 455 13.03 33.36 -27.75
CA ALA A 455 14.38 33.61 -27.26
C ALA A 455 14.86 32.47 -26.34
N ALA A 456 14.00 31.98 -25.43
CA ALA A 456 14.34 30.84 -24.58
C ALA A 456 14.61 29.57 -25.41
N VAL A 457 13.79 29.31 -26.44
CA VAL A 457 13.96 28.16 -27.33
C VAL A 457 15.25 28.25 -28.14
N GLN A 458 15.54 29.42 -28.72
CA GLN A 458 16.76 29.64 -29.49
C GLN A 458 18.02 29.48 -28.62
N ALA A 459 18.03 30.08 -27.42
CA ALA A 459 19.15 29.98 -26.50
C ALA A 459 19.43 28.53 -26.07
N HIS A 460 18.40 27.71 -25.86
CA HIS A 460 18.57 26.28 -25.59
C HIS A 460 19.21 25.54 -26.77
N ASN A 461 18.74 25.79 -28.00
CA ASN A 461 19.27 25.13 -29.20
C ASN A 461 20.73 25.51 -29.50
N GLU A 462 21.08 26.78 -29.34
CA GLU A 462 22.44 27.28 -29.51
C GLU A 462 23.40 26.63 -28.53
N LEU A 463 23.00 26.57 -27.26
CA LEU A 463 23.77 25.94 -26.19
C LEU A 463 23.97 24.44 -26.43
N LEU A 464 22.91 23.70 -26.80
CA LEU A 464 23.00 22.26 -27.08
C LEU A 464 23.92 21.97 -28.28
N THR A 465 23.90 22.85 -29.29
CA THR A 465 24.78 22.77 -30.46
C THR A 465 26.23 23.03 -30.06
N ALA A 466 26.49 24.08 -29.29
CA ALA A 466 27.83 24.41 -28.80
C ALA A 466 28.41 23.28 -27.92
N ALA A 467 27.61 22.73 -27.00
CA ALA A 467 28.03 21.64 -26.14
C ALA A 467 28.40 20.38 -26.95
N ARG A 468 27.62 20.03 -27.98
CA ARG A 468 27.92 18.89 -28.88
C ARG A 468 29.22 19.08 -29.66
N LEU A 469 29.51 20.29 -30.14
CA LEU A 469 30.77 20.61 -30.81
C LEU A 469 31.97 20.56 -29.86
N ALA A 470 31.80 21.00 -28.61
CA ALA A 470 32.84 20.88 -27.58
C ALA A 470 33.10 19.41 -27.21
N ALA A 471 32.05 18.59 -27.08
CA ALA A 471 32.19 17.17 -26.76
C ALA A 471 32.88 16.38 -27.89
N SER A 472 32.58 16.69 -29.16
CA SER A 472 33.21 16.01 -30.30
C SER A 472 34.70 16.35 -30.47
N THR A 473 35.11 17.56 -30.09
CA THR A 473 36.53 17.98 -30.12
C THR A 473 37.32 17.40 -28.95
N SER A 474 36.69 17.21 -27.79
CA SER A 474 37.32 16.55 -26.63
C SER A 474 37.41 15.03 -26.75
N ALA A 475 36.59 14.40 -27.60
CA ALA A 475 36.61 12.97 -27.86
C ALA A 475 37.75 12.54 -28.81
N ALA A 476 38.93 13.18 -28.68
CA ALA A 476 40.13 12.74 -29.38
C ALA A 476 40.29 11.23 -29.14
N PRO A 477 40.50 10.43 -30.19
CA PRO A 477 40.57 8.99 -30.06
C PRO A 477 41.61 8.66 -28.99
N PRO A 478 41.30 7.74 -28.05
CA PRO A 478 42.31 7.31 -27.08
C PRO A 478 43.57 6.99 -27.89
N PRO A 479 44.75 7.52 -27.48
CA PRO A 479 45.96 7.37 -28.27
C PRO A 479 46.03 5.90 -28.63
N SER A 480 45.94 5.63 -29.95
CA SER A 480 46.00 4.28 -30.50
C SER A 480 47.04 3.56 -29.67
N GLN A 481 46.61 2.52 -28.94
CA GLN A 481 47.56 1.63 -28.29
C GLN A 481 48.45 1.19 -29.44
N ALA A 482 49.59 1.85 -29.56
CA ALA A 482 50.51 1.69 -30.66
C ALA A 482 50.81 0.22 -30.59
N ALA A 483 50.34 -0.51 -31.61
CA ALA A 483 50.47 -1.94 -31.68
C ALA A 483 51.91 -2.26 -31.28
N THR A 484 52.08 -2.81 -30.07
CA THR A 484 53.31 -3.46 -29.68
C THR A 484 53.40 -4.63 -30.61
N SER A 485 53.97 -4.35 -31.78
CA SER A 485 54.44 -5.33 -32.72
C SER A 485 55.41 -6.18 -31.93
N ASP A 486 54.91 -7.35 -31.57
CA ASP A 486 55.63 -8.43 -30.92
C ASP A 486 56.68 -8.91 -31.92
N GLY A 487 57.81 -8.20 -31.89
CA GLY A 487 58.97 -8.45 -32.73
C GLY A 487 59.92 -9.40 -32.02
N GLY A 488 59.75 -10.70 -32.29
CA GLY A 488 60.77 -11.75 -32.10
C GLY A 488 60.36 -12.87 -31.15
N ARG A 489 60.63 -14.15 -31.41
CA ARG A 489 61.52 -14.79 -32.39
C ARG A 489 61.27 -16.32 -32.37
N ALA A 490 61.60 -16.98 -33.47
CA ALA A 490 62.01 -18.39 -33.50
C ALA A 490 63.39 -18.59 -32.87
#